data_AF-A0A1Q3GVW1-F1
#
_entry.id   AF-A0A1Q3GVW1-F1
#
_cell.length_a   1.000
_cell.length_b   1.000
_cell.length_c   1.000
_cell.angle_alpha   90.00
_cell.angle_beta   90.00
_cell.angle_gamma   90.00
#
_symmetry.space_group_name_H-M   'P 1'
#
loop_
_entity.id
_entity.type
_entity.pdbx_description
1 polymer ?
#
loop_
_entity_poly.entity_id
_entity_poly.type
_entity_poly.pdbx_seq_one_letter_code
_entity_poly.pdbx_strand_id
1 'polypeptide(L)'
;MTDLTEGVSGTKATFKTAKIYLNETSNVLIVESLRSYILIEEFKEIFDKVNELIAEYKVTKFIFDKRKLKVFHQPSMEWYFVEWKESAYDLGLKTIRKILPEDGVFRQSVKIGITKIKNEYPEAKFHLMDIQYSNTLEDALKELT
;
A
#
# COMPACT_ATOMS: atom_id res chain seq x y z
N MET A 1 8.49 -16.37 14.06
CA MET A 1 7.45 -15.84 13.15
C MET A 1 6.36 -15.29 14.05
N THR A 2 6.47 -14.02 14.41
CA THR A 2 5.43 -13.35 15.20
C THR A 2 4.34 -12.97 14.22
N ASP A 3 3.23 -13.70 14.25
CA ASP A 3 1.98 -13.18 13.67
C ASP A 3 1.72 -11.80 14.28
N LEU A 4 1.16 -10.89 13.49
CA LEU A 4 0.79 -9.53 13.90
C LEU A 4 -0.33 -9.64 14.96
N THR A 5 0.02 -9.92 16.22
CA THR A 5 -0.96 -10.20 17.29
C THR A 5 -1.29 -8.99 18.17
N GLU A 6 -0.82 -7.79 17.84
CA GLU A 6 -1.25 -6.59 18.57
C GLU A 6 -1.95 -5.60 17.62
N GLY A 7 -3.28 -5.52 17.76
CA GLY A 7 -4.10 -4.44 17.20
C GLY A 7 -4.71 -4.65 15.81
N VAL A 8 -4.49 -5.80 15.15
CA VAL A 8 -5.01 -6.05 13.79
C VAL A 8 -6.04 -7.19 13.81
N SER A 9 -7.30 -6.89 13.46
CA SER A 9 -8.34 -7.91 13.28
C SER A 9 -7.98 -8.80 12.07
N GLY A 10 -8.43 -10.05 12.08
CA GLY A 10 -7.82 -11.18 11.36
C GLY A 10 -7.47 -10.99 9.87
N THR A 11 -6.57 -11.86 9.39
CA THR A 11 -6.14 -11.91 7.99
C THR A 11 -7.35 -12.06 7.05
N LYS A 12 -7.54 -11.12 6.12
CA LYS A 12 -8.63 -11.13 5.12
C LYS A 12 -8.25 -11.86 3.83
N ALA A 13 -6.96 -11.87 3.47
CA ALA A 13 -6.45 -12.64 2.34
C ALA A 13 -4.96 -12.97 2.53
N THR A 14 -4.54 -14.11 1.98
CA THR A 14 -3.14 -14.53 1.92
C THR A 14 -2.75 -14.85 0.49
N PHE A 15 -1.67 -14.24 0.04
CA PHE A 15 -1.02 -14.49 -1.23
C PHE A 15 0.37 -15.11 -0.98
N LYS A 16 1.03 -15.55 -2.05
CA LYS A 16 2.39 -16.11 -1.96
C LYS A 16 3.38 -15.08 -1.43
N THR A 17 3.21 -13.81 -1.81
CA THR A 17 4.14 -12.72 -1.51
C THR A 17 3.57 -11.64 -0.60
N ALA A 18 2.30 -11.73 -0.19
CA ALA A 18 1.68 -10.72 0.68
C ALA A 18 0.59 -11.30 1.58
N LYS A 19 0.28 -10.59 2.67
CA LYS A 19 -0.93 -10.79 3.47
C LYS A 19 -1.72 -9.49 3.54
N ILE A 20 -3.05 -9.61 3.58
CA ILE A 20 -3.96 -8.49 3.74
C ILE A 20 -4.68 -8.64 5.08
N TYR A 21 -4.71 -7.57 5.85
CA TYR A 21 -5.37 -7.49 7.14
C TYR A 21 -6.35 -6.32 7.16
N LEU A 22 -7.36 -6.41 8.03
CA LEU A 22 -8.27 -5.31 8.31
C LEU A 22 -8.25 -5.03 9.82
N ASN A 23 -7.79 -3.85 10.20
CA ASN A 23 -8.06 -3.33 11.53
C ASN A 23 -9.48 -2.77 11.55
N GLU A 24 -10.43 -3.57 12.03
CA GLU A 24 -11.85 -3.20 12.07
C GLU A 24 -12.12 -2.01 12.99
N THR A 25 -11.36 -1.87 14.09
CA THR A 25 -11.50 -0.76 15.04
C THR A 25 -11.16 0.59 14.41
N SER A 26 -10.06 0.65 13.65
CA SER A 26 -9.63 1.89 12.98
C SER A 26 -10.09 2.01 11.52
N ASN A 27 -10.79 0.99 11.01
CA ASN A 27 -11.17 0.82 9.60
C ASN A 27 -9.98 1.07 8.65
N VAL A 28 -8.86 0.42 8.95
CA VAL A 28 -7.61 0.51 8.18
C VAL A 28 -7.33 -0.84 7.54
N LEU A 29 -7.15 -0.85 6.22
CA LEU A 29 -6.65 -2.03 5.52
C LEU A 29 -5.12 -1.99 5.46
N ILE A 30 -4.48 -3.13 5.70
CA ILE A 30 -3.02 -3.26 5.72
C ILE A 30 -2.61 -4.33 4.71
N VAL A 31 -1.69 -4.01 3.82
CA VAL A 31 -0.97 -5.01 3.01
C VAL A 31 0.45 -5.13 3.54
N GLU A 32 0.84 -6.33 3.95
CA GLU A 32 2.22 -6.67 4.31
C GLU A 32 2.88 -7.45 3.18
N SER A 33 4.00 -6.94 2.66
CA SER A 33 4.88 -7.72 1.78
C SER A 33 5.63 -8.80 2.57
N LEU A 34 5.65 -10.02 2.06
CA LEU A 34 6.27 -11.21 2.68
C LEU A 34 7.59 -11.65 2.01
N ARG A 35 7.91 -11.10 0.84
CA ARG A 35 9.04 -11.50 0.00
C ARG A 35 9.80 -10.28 -0.51
N SER A 36 10.99 -10.49 -1.07
CA SER A 36 11.86 -9.44 -1.63
C SER A 36 11.39 -8.89 -2.97
N TYR A 37 10.50 -9.61 -3.65
CA TYR A 37 10.00 -9.27 -4.96
C TYR A 37 8.58 -9.80 -5.14
N ILE A 38 7.77 -9.07 -5.90
CA ILE A 38 6.40 -9.41 -6.28
C ILE A 38 6.31 -9.23 -7.79
N LEU A 39 5.86 -10.26 -8.50
CA LEU A 39 5.60 -10.18 -9.94
C LEU A 39 4.44 -9.22 -10.20
N ILE A 40 4.41 -8.55 -11.36
CA ILE A 40 3.39 -7.53 -11.62
C ILE A 40 1.97 -8.12 -11.63
N GLU A 41 1.80 -9.34 -12.11
CA GLU A 41 0.52 -10.06 -12.15
C GLU A 41 0.01 -10.29 -10.73
N GLU A 42 0.83 -10.89 -9.85
CA GLU A 42 0.47 -11.09 -8.45
C GLU A 42 0.28 -9.75 -7.71
N PHE A 43 1.07 -8.73 -8.05
CA PHE A 43 0.90 -7.39 -7.49
C PHE A 43 -0.48 -6.83 -7.83
N LYS A 44 -0.92 -6.95 -9.09
CA LYS A 44 -2.27 -6.53 -9.50
C LYS A 44 -3.34 -7.32 -8.78
N GLU A 45 -3.23 -8.64 -8.72
CA GLU A 45 -4.18 -9.51 -8.01
C GLU A 45 -4.33 -9.13 -6.52
N ILE A 46 -3.22 -8.86 -5.83
CA ILE A 46 -3.24 -8.38 -4.44
C ILE A 46 -4.05 -7.09 -4.33
N PHE A 47 -3.80 -6.14 -5.22
CA PHE A 47 -4.40 -4.80 -5.15
C PHE A 47 -5.84 -4.74 -5.70
N ASP A 48 -6.21 -5.64 -6.59
CA ASP A 48 -7.61 -5.87 -6.99
C ASP A 48 -8.40 -6.42 -5.79
N LYS A 49 -7.81 -7.37 -5.05
CA LYS A 49 -8.41 -7.84 -3.79
C LYS A 49 -8.54 -6.73 -2.75
N VAL A 50 -7.57 -5.81 -2.69
CA VAL A 50 -7.70 -4.61 -1.85
C VAL A 50 -8.89 -3.76 -2.26
N ASN A 51 -9.13 -3.54 -3.55
CA ASN A 51 -10.29 -2.76 -4.01
C ASN A 51 -11.62 -3.42 -3.62
N GLU A 52 -11.74 -4.74 -3.74
CA GLU A 52 -12.91 -5.48 -3.24
C GLU A 52 -13.15 -5.19 -1.75
N LEU A 53 -12.11 -5.28 -0.94
CA LEU A 53 -12.19 -5.05 0.51
C LEU A 53 -12.47 -3.58 0.86
N ILE A 54 -11.94 -2.62 0.10
CA ILE A 54 -12.28 -1.19 0.25
C ILE A 54 -13.78 -0.99 0.02
N ALA A 55 -14.32 -1.59 -1.04
CA ALA A 55 -15.74 -1.47 -1.37
C ALA A 55 -16.66 -2.15 -0.35
N GLU A 56 -16.28 -3.34 0.14
CA GLU A 56 -17.01 -4.15 1.12
C GLU A 56 -17.06 -3.47 2.49
N TYR A 57 -15.91 -3.04 3.01
CA TYR A 57 -15.79 -2.50 4.38
C TYR A 57 -15.83 -0.98 4.44
N LYS A 58 -15.99 -0.29 3.30
CA LYS A 58 -15.98 1.18 3.20
C LYS A 58 -14.70 1.77 3.81
N VAL A 59 -13.57 1.16 3.49
CA VAL A 59 -12.24 1.56 4.00
C VAL A 59 -11.86 2.92 3.43
N THR A 60 -11.43 3.84 4.29
CA THR A 60 -10.95 5.18 3.88
C THR A 60 -9.44 5.35 4.09
N LYS A 61 -8.80 4.42 4.80
CA LYS A 61 -7.40 4.47 5.24
C LYS A 61 -6.67 3.17 4.90
N PHE A 62 -5.45 3.28 4.40
CA PHE A 62 -4.66 2.13 3.94
C PHE A 62 -3.19 2.22 4.36
N ILE A 63 -2.60 1.10 4.75
CA ILE A 63 -1.17 0.97 5.02
C ILE A 63 -0.56 -0.05 4.06
N PHE A 64 0.53 0.32 3.38
CA PHE A 64 1.37 -0.64 2.66
C PHE A 64 2.72 -0.80 3.35
N ASP A 65 2.90 -1.94 4.04
CA ASP A 65 4.17 -2.34 4.59
C ASP A 65 5.03 -3.07 3.53
N LYS A 66 5.98 -2.32 2.98
CA LYS A 66 6.86 -2.76 1.90
C LYS A 66 8.24 -3.17 2.41
N ARG A 67 8.47 -3.25 3.73
CA ARG A 67 9.81 -3.40 4.33
C ARG A 67 10.57 -4.63 3.85
N LYS A 68 9.88 -5.72 3.46
CA LYS A 68 10.54 -6.93 2.97
C LYS A 68 10.96 -6.85 1.50
N LEU A 69 10.46 -5.89 0.72
CA LEU A 69 10.86 -5.72 -0.67
C LEU A 69 12.33 -5.29 -0.77
N LYS A 70 13.02 -5.78 -1.81
CA LYS A 70 14.38 -5.36 -2.17
C LYS A 70 14.48 -4.85 -3.60
N VAL A 71 13.52 -5.23 -4.44
CA VAL A 71 13.51 -4.86 -5.87
C VAL A 71 12.45 -3.80 -6.11
N PHE A 72 12.89 -2.67 -6.65
CA PHE A 72 11.99 -1.64 -7.16
C PHE A 72 11.55 -2.02 -8.57
N HIS A 73 10.23 -2.20 -8.77
CA HIS A 73 9.66 -2.54 -10.08
C HIS A 73 8.83 -1.37 -10.60
N GLN A 74 9.37 -0.62 -11.56
CA GLN A 74 8.75 0.60 -12.09
C GLN A 74 7.37 0.36 -12.72
N PRO A 75 7.13 -0.69 -13.55
CA PRO A 75 5.81 -0.95 -14.12
C PRO A 75 4.72 -1.16 -13.06
N SER A 76 5.04 -1.88 -11.98
CA SER A 76 4.11 -2.05 -10.85
C SER A 76 3.85 -0.73 -10.14
N MET A 77 4.85 0.13 -10.00
CA MET A 77 4.68 1.44 -9.37
C MET A 77 3.80 2.37 -10.20
N GLU A 78 4.01 2.43 -11.50
CA GLU A 78 3.21 3.27 -12.39
C GLU A 78 1.74 2.84 -12.35
N TRP A 79 1.46 1.56 -12.60
CA TRP A 79 0.10 1.00 -12.47
C TRP A 79 -0.51 1.26 -11.09
N TYR A 80 0.26 1.08 -10.01
CA TYR A 80 -0.19 1.37 -8.65
C TYR A 80 -0.57 2.84 -8.43
N PHE A 81 0.05 3.78 -9.14
CA PHE A 81 -0.24 5.21 -9.00
C PHE A 81 -1.33 5.70 -9.92
N VAL A 82 -1.39 5.21 -11.16
CA VAL A 82 -2.23 5.80 -12.20
C VAL A 82 -3.48 4.99 -12.50
N GLU A 83 -3.51 3.70 -12.17
CA GLU A 83 -4.69 2.84 -12.41
C GLU A 83 -5.34 2.46 -11.08
N TRP A 84 -4.56 1.85 -10.19
CA TRP A 84 -5.12 1.33 -8.94
C TRP A 84 -5.62 2.44 -8.01
N LYS A 85 -4.85 3.52 -7.85
CA LYS A 85 -5.26 4.65 -6.98
C LYS A 85 -6.46 5.41 -7.53
N GLU A 86 -6.62 5.48 -8.86
CA GLU A 86 -7.83 6.06 -9.45
C GLU A 86 -9.06 5.30 -8.98
N SER A 87 -9.05 3.97 -9.13
CA SER A 87 -10.13 3.09 -8.69
C SER A 87 -10.34 3.14 -7.18
N ALA A 88 -9.26 3.03 -6.39
CA ALA A 88 -9.33 3.06 -4.94
C ALA A 88 -9.87 4.40 -4.41
N TYR A 89 -9.51 5.51 -5.04
CA TYR A 89 -10.02 6.84 -4.69
C TYR A 89 -11.52 6.96 -4.91
N ASP A 90 -12.03 6.45 -6.03
CA ASP A 90 -13.45 6.43 -6.36
C ASP A 90 -14.26 5.54 -5.42
N LEU A 91 -13.63 4.47 -4.90
CA LEU A 91 -14.20 3.62 -3.85
C LEU A 91 -14.17 4.27 -2.45
N GLY A 92 -13.52 5.42 -2.29
CA GLY A 92 -13.51 6.20 -1.06
C GLY A 92 -12.18 6.22 -0.30
N LEU A 93 -11.14 5.52 -0.77
CA LEU A 93 -9.82 5.58 -0.13
C LEU A 93 -9.22 6.99 -0.27
N LYS A 94 -8.86 7.63 0.84
CA LYS A 94 -8.27 8.99 0.82
C LYS A 94 -6.90 9.07 1.48
N THR A 95 -6.61 8.20 2.44
CA THR A 95 -5.38 8.27 3.23
C THR A 95 -4.56 7.00 3.07
N ILE A 96 -3.27 7.17 2.74
CA ILE A 96 -2.32 6.08 2.58
C ILE A 96 -1.07 6.36 3.43
N ARG A 97 -0.64 5.37 4.20
CA ARG A 97 0.71 5.31 4.77
C ARG A 97 1.53 4.21 4.13
N LYS A 98 2.82 4.45 3.94
CA LYS A 98 3.76 3.50 3.34
C LYS A 98 4.95 3.33 4.25
N ILE A 99 5.38 2.09 4.43
CA ILE A 99 6.60 1.78 5.18
C ILE A 99 7.59 1.20 4.19
N LEU A 100 8.73 1.86 4.04
CA LEU A 100 9.75 1.47 3.06
C LEU A 100 10.85 0.61 3.71
N PRO A 101 11.51 -0.27 2.94
CA PRO A 101 12.75 -0.90 3.37
C PRO A 101 13.78 0.13 3.87
N GLU A 102 14.61 -0.26 4.82
CA GLU A 102 15.80 0.51 5.23
C GLU A 102 16.94 0.34 4.22
N ASP A 103 16.66 0.69 2.97
CA ASP A 103 17.58 0.59 1.84
C ASP A 103 17.59 1.93 1.10
N GLY A 104 18.74 2.61 1.11
CA GLY A 104 18.90 3.94 0.50
C GLY A 104 18.73 3.93 -1.02
N VAL A 105 19.17 2.87 -1.70
CA VAL A 105 19.04 2.72 -3.16
C VAL A 105 17.58 2.51 -3.53
N PHE A 106 16.87 1.67 -2.77
CA PHE A 106 15.43 1.46 -2.95
C PHE A 106 14.65 2.77 -2.76
N ARG A 107 14.91 3.49 -1.67
CA ARG A 107 14.25 4.77 -1.36
C ARG A 107 14.51 5.82 -2.44
N GLN A 108 15.75 5.92 -2.93
CA GLN A 108 16.09 6.82 -4.02
C GLN A 108 15.38 6.44 -5.32
N SER A 109 15.31 5.14 -5.64
CA SER A 109 14.58 4.64 -6.82
C SER A 109 13.09 4.99 -6.75
N VAL A 110 12.47 4.83 -5.58
CA VAL A 110 11.08 5.26 -5.34
C VAL A 110 10.93 6.77 -5.56
N LYS A 111 11.83 7.60 -5.00
CA LYS A 111 11.76 9.06 -5.16
C LYS A 111 11.82 9.48 -6.64
N ILE A 112 12.74 8.90 -7.41
CA ILE A 112 12.87 9.14 -8.85
C ILE A 112 11.59 8.72 -9.57
N GLY A 113 11.08 7.50 -9.28
CA GLY A 113 9.83 7.00 -9.86
C GLY A 113 8.62 7.89 -9.58
N ILE A 114 8.46 8.37 -8.33
CA ILE A 114 7.36 9.29 -7.97
C ILE A 114 7.48 10.59 -8.75
N THR A 115 8.69 11.15 -8.83
CA THR A 115 8.92 12.42 -9.54
C THR A 115 8.54 12.31 -11.00
N LYS A 116 8.94 11.21 -11.66
CA LYS A 116 8.55 10.93 -13.05
C LYS A 116 7.03 10.84 -13.21
N ILE A 117 6.36 10.02 -12.39
CA ILE A 117 4.90 9.84 -12.44
C ILE A 117 4.15 11.15 -12.19
N LYS A 118 4.60 11.97 -11.23
CA LYS A 118 3.97 13.28 -10.96
C LYS A 118 4.03 14.23 -12.15
N ASN A 119 5.12 14.21 -12.90
CA ASN A 119 5.29 15.05 -14.08
C ASN A 119 4.47 14.53 -15.27
N GLU A 120 4.37 13.21 -15.44
CA GLU A 120 3.64 12.58 -16.54
C GLU A 120 2.11 12.62 -16.33
N TYR A 121 1.66 12.61 -15.07
CA TYR A 121 0.24 12.53 -14.71
C TYR A 121 -0.13 13.65 -13.71
N PRO A 122 -0.13 14.94 -14.11
CA PRO A 122 -0.37 16.07 -13.21
C PRO A 122 -1.81 16.12 -12.67
N GLU A 123 -2.78 15.57 -13.39
CA GLU A 123 -4.21 15.59 -13.03
C GLU A 123 -4.70 14.30 -12.36
N ALA A 124 -3.82 13.33 -12.11
CA ALA A 124 -4.22 12.06 -11.51
C ALA A 124 -4.69 12.21 -10.05
N LYS A 125 -5.70 11.42 -9.66
CA LYS A 125 -6.36 11.52 -8.35
C LYS A 125 -5.47 11.20 -7.16
N PHE A 126 -4.31 10.57 -7.36
CA PHE A 126 -3.37 10.37 -6.27
C PHE A 126 -2.85 11.69 -5.69
N HIS A 127 -2.92 12.81 -6.43
CA HIS A 127 -2.63 14.15 -5.91
C HIS A 127 -3.68 14.65 -4.92
N LEU A 128 -4.89 14.08 -4.96
CA LEU A 128 -6.00 14.39 -4.05
C LEU A 128 -6.00 13.50 -2.79
N MET A 129 -5.02 12.60 -2.65
CA MET A 129 -4.90 11.67 -1.53
C MET A 129 -3.85 12.16 -0.53
N ASP A 130 -4.07 11.89 0.75
CA ASP A 130 -3.05 12.06 1.78
C ASP A 130 -2.13 10.84 1.81
N ILE A 131 -1.00 10.93 1.10
CA ILE A 131 -0.02 9.84 0.95
C ILE A 131 1.29 10.20 1.67
N GLN A 132 1.60 9.48 2.74
CA GLN A 132 2.80 9.74 3.55
C GLN A 132 3.59 8.46 3.84
N TYR A 133 4.80 8.65 4.35
CA TYR A 133 5.68 7.57 4.78
C TYR A 133 5.78 7.55 6.29
N SER A 134 5.69 6.36 6.88
CA SER A 134 5.87 6.14 8.32
C SER A 134 7.05 5.20 8.54
N ASN A 135 7.66 5.23 9.72
CA ASN A 135 8.84 4.41 10.03
C ASN A 135 8.45 2.98 10.43
N THR A 136 7.38 2.84 11.20
CA THR A 136 6.88 1.57 11.68
C THR A 136 5.38 1.40 11.42
N LEU A 137 4.88 0.17 11.58
CA LEU A 137 3.44 -0.11 11.51
C LEU A 137 2.67 0.57 12.64
N GLU A 138 3.28 0.64 13.83
CA GLU A 138 2.71 1.31 14.98
C GLU A 138 2.54 2.82 14.72
N ASP A 139 3.58 3.47 14.17
CA ASP A 139 3.51 4.89 13.80
C ASP A 139 2.41 5.12 12.76
N ALA A 140 2.38 4.30 11.70
CA ALA A 140 1.37 4.39 10.66
C ALA A 140 -0.05 4.22 11.22
N LEU A 141 -0.26 3.33 12.19
CA LEU A 141 -1.56 3.16 12.84
C LEU A 141 -1.92 4.36 13.72
N LYS A 142 -0.98 4.89 14.51
CA LYS A 142 -1.18 6.09 15.34
C LYS A 142 -1.49 7.34 14.51
N GLU A 143 -0.85 7.49 13.35
CA GLU A 143 -1.11 8.59 12.41
C GLU A 143 -2.50 8.49 11.74
N LEU A 144 -3.13 7.32 11.80
CA LEU A 144 -4.43 7.04 11.18
C LEU A 144 -5.58 6.91 12.18
N THR A 145 -5.32 6.94 13.49
CA THR A 145 -6.35 7.05 14.54
C THR A 145 -6.72 8.50 14.79
#